data_AF-A0A023X6M7-F1
#
_entry.id   AF-A0A023X6M7-F1
#
_cell.length_a   1.000
_cell.length_b   1.000
_cell.length_c   1.000
_cell.angle_alpha   90.00
_cell.angle_beta   90.00
_cell.angle_gamma   90.00
#
_symmetry.space_group_name_H-M   'P 1'
#
loop_
_entity.id
_entity.type
_entity.pdbx_description
1 polymer ?
#
loop_
_entity_poly.entity_id
_entity_poly.type
_entity_poly.pdbx_seq_one_letter_code
_entity_poly.pdbx_strand_id
1 'polypeptide(L)'
;MARLTIVFGAALVLTGVIAYFATGRESVTALIPAFFGVPIGIAGLVALRPGWGSYGLYAAMALAALLALGTLRGIFGLLGGEVSTANAINSALFVVSVVFVALGVAEVRRGSRGTR
;
A
#
# COMPACT_ATOMS: atom_id res chain seq x y z
N MET A 1 -2.87 -14.31 4.52
CA MET A 1 -2.85 -12.89 4.09
C MET A 1 -3.46 -12.53 2.72
N ALA A 2 -3.61 -13.43 1.74
CA ALA A 2 -3.99 -13.05 0.37
C ALA A 2 -5.26 -12.17 0.22
N ARG A 3 -6.35 -12.47 0.95
CA ARG A 3 -7.57 -11.64 0.94
C ARG A 3 -7.33 -10.21 1.45
N LEU A 4 -6.51 -10.06 2.50
CA LEU A 4 -6.14 -8.74 3.03
C LEU A 4 -5.36 -7.93 1.99
N THR A 5 -4.44 -8.57 1.27
CA THR A 5 -3.67 -7.94 0.18
C THR A 5 -4.58 -7.42 -0.94
N ILE A 6 -5.60 -8.20 -1.31
CA ILE A 6 -6.58 -7.78 -2.34
C ILE A 6 -7.40 -6.58 -1.85
N VAL A 7 -7.92 -6.64 -0.62
CA VAL A 7 -8.70 -5.55 -0.02
C VAL A 7 -7.84 -4.28 0.10
N PHE A 8 -6.59 -4.43 0.51
CA PHE A 8 -5.64 -3.32 0.61
C PHE A 8 -5.34 -2.69 -0.75
N GLY A 9 -5.05 -3.50 -1.76
CA GLY A 9 -4.87 -3.02 -3.13
C GLY A 9 -6.10 -2.29 -3.66
N ALA A 10 -7.30 -2.84 -3.44
CA ALA A 10 -8.56 -2.20 -3.82
C ALA A 10 -8.78 -0.86 -3.09
N ALA A 11 -8.50 -0.79 -1.79
CA ALA A 11 -8.60 0.45 -1.01
C ALA A 11 -7.63 1.53 -1.52
N LEU A 12 -6.42 1.16 -1.92
CA LEU A 12 -5.46 2.07 -2.53
C LEU A 12 -5.94 2.59 -3.90
N VAL A 13 -6.53 1.72 -4.72
CA VAL A 13 -7.16 2.14 -5.99
C VAL A 13 -8.27 3.13 -5.75
N LEU A 14 -9.20 2.81 -4.84
CA LEU A 14 -10.29 3.72 -4.49
C LEU A 14 -9.76 5.06 -3.97
N THR A 15 -8.75 5.03 -3.10
CA THR A 15 -8.13 6.24 -2.55
C THR A 15 -7.53 7.12 -3.65
N GLY A 16 -6.77 6.54 -4.58
CA GLY A 16 -6.17 7.30 -5.69
C GLY A 16 -7.22 7.86 -6.66
N VAL A 17 -8.27 7.09 -6.95
CA VAL A 17 -9.37 7.54 -7.81
C VAL A 17 -10.14 8.69 -7.13
N ILE A 18 -10.53 8.54 -5.86
CA ILE A 18 -11.24 9.58 -5.10
C ILE A 18 -10.38 10.84 -5.00
N ALA A 19 -9.09 10.72 -4.68
CA ALA A 19 -8.17 11.85 -4.59
C ALA A 19 -8.05 12.60 -5.93
N TYR A 20 -8.00 11.88 -7.05
CA TYR A 20 -7.94 12.48 -8.39
C TYR A 20 -9.20 13.29 -8.71
N PHE A 21 -10.39 12.75 -8.45
CA PHE A 21 -11.63 13.50 -8.66
C PHE A 21 -11.80 14.66 -7.66
N ALA A 22 -11.38 14.49 -6.40
CA ALA A 22 -11.47 15.51 -5.37
C ALA A 22 -10.56 16.72 -5.63
N THR A 23 -9.45 16.51 -6.33
CA THR A 23 -8.51 17.56 -6.77
C THR A 23 -8.89 18.19 -8.11
N GLY A 24 -10.14 18.01 -8.57
CA GLY A 24 -10.61 18.57 -9.84
C GLY A 24 -9.96 17.94 -11.07
N ARG A 25 -9.27 16.79 -10.93
CA ARG A 25 -8.47 16.12 -11.97
C ARG A 25 -7.22 16.90 -12.41
N GLU A 26 -6.83 17.92 -11.65
CA GLU A 26 -5.68 18.78 -11.98
C GLU A 26 -4.34 18.10 -11.73
N SER A 27 -4.29 17.13 -10.81
CA SER A 27 -3.04 16.45 -10.45
C SER A 27 -3.08 14.96 -10.71
N VAL A 28 -2.47 14.54 -11.81
CA VAL A 28 -2.24 13.11 -12.13
C VAL A 28 -1.44 12.40 -11.02
N THR A 29 -0.65 13.14 -10.23
CA THR A 29 0.08 12.57 -9.09
C THR A 29 -0.84 12.05 -7.98
N ALA A 30 -2.10 12.50 -7.91
CA ALA A 30 -3.10 11.95 -6.99
C ALA A 30 -3.46 10.48 -7.31
N LEU A 31 -3.15 9.99 -8.50
CA LEU A 31 -3.34 8.59 -8.91
C LEU A 31 -2.20 7.65 -8.45
N ILE A 32 -1.11 8.17 -7.88
CA ILE A 32 -0.01 7.33 -7.36
C ILE A 32 -0.53 6.18 -6.49
N PRO A 33 -1.44 6.38 -5.51
CA PRO A 33 -1.97 5.28 -4.71
C PRO A 33 -2.63 4.20 -5.55
N ALA A 34 -3.37 4.57 -6.60
CA ALA A 34 -3.99 3.60 -7.50
C ALA A 34 -2.96 2.84 -8.36
N PHE A 35 -1.88 3.52 -8.77
CA PHE A 35 -0.79 2.93 -9.53
C PHE A 35 -0.05 1.83 -8.74
N PHE A 36 0.04 1.97 -7.41
CA PHE A 36 0.54 0.91 -6.52
C PHE A 36 -0.55 -0.08 -6.11
N GLY A 37 -1.78 0.38 -5.93
CA GLY A 37 -2.92 -0.44 -5.54
C GLY A 37 -3.26 -1.53 -6.54
N VAL A 38 -3.20 -1.24 -7.85
CA VAL A 38 -3.48 -2.23 -8.91
C VAL A 38 -2.47 -3.40 -8.87
N PRO A 39 -1.14 -3.19 -8.93
CA PRO A 39 -0.17 -4.28 -8.82
C PRO A 39 -0.25 -5.03 -7.49
N ILE A 40 -0.52 -4.34 -6.36
CA ILE A 40 -0.70 -5.01 -5.06
C ILE A 40 -1.95 -5.90 -5.07
N GLY A 41 -3.06 -5.44 -5.65
CA GLY A 41 -4.27 -6.24 -5.82
C GLY A 41 -4.02 -7.48 -6.67
N ILE A 42 -3.31 -7.33 -7.79
CA ILE A 42 -2.90 -8.44 -8.67
C ILE A 42 -1.99 -9.42 -7.90
N ALA A 43 -1.01 -8.93 -7.14
CA ALA A 43 -0.15 -9.77 -6.32
C ALA A 43 -0.95 -10.54 -5.26
N GLY A 44 -2.01 -9.93 -4.71
CA GLY A 44 -2.97 -10.60 -3.84
C GLY A 44 -3.75 -11.72 -4.53
N LEU A 45 -4.16 -11.53 -5.79
CA LEU A 45 -4.79 -12.58 -6.60
C LEU A 45 -3.82 -13.72 -6.93
N VAL A 46 -2.57 -13.39 -7.25
CA VAL A 46 -1.50 -14.40 -7.45
C VAL A 46 -1.27 -15.20 -6.17
N ALA A 47 -1.33 -14.56 -5.00
CA ALA A 47 -1.17 -15.21 -3.70
C ALA A 47 -2.31 -16.20 -3.35
N LEU A 48 -3.43 -16.18 -4.09
CA LEU A 48 -4.50 -17.19 -3.96
C LEU A 48 -4.20 -18.49 -4.70
N ARG A 49 -3.24 -18.49 -5.63
CA ARG A 49 -2.90 -19.69 -6.42
C ARG A 49 -2.08 -20.68 -5.58
N PRO A 50 -2.38 -21.98 -5.61
CA PRO A 50 -1.57 -23.01 -4.95
C PRO A 50 -0.12 -22.96 -5.40
N GLY A 51 0.82 -22.96 -4.45
CA GLY A 51 2.26 -22.86 -4.72
C GLY A 51 2.80 -21.44 -4.99
N TRP A 52 1.93 -20.44 -5.19
CA TRP A 52 2.34 -19.06 -5.49
C TRP A 52 2.10 -18.06 -4.34
N GLY A 53 1.52 -18.53 -3.23
CA GLY A 53 1.17 -17.72 -2.06
C GLY A 53 2.31 -16.82 -1.57
N SER A 54 3.51 -17.38 -1.41
CA SER A 54 4.68 -16.65 -0.89
C SER A 54 5.17 -15.58 -1.87
N TYR A 55 5.23 -15.88 -3.17
CA TYR A 55 5.68 -14.93 -4.19
C TYR A 55 4.75 -13.72 -4.31
N GLY A 56 3.43 -13.96 -4.31
CA GLY A 56 2.43 -12.89 -4.33
C GLY A 56 2.50 -12.03 -3.07
N LEU A 57 2.72 -12.63 -1.90
CA LEU A 57 2.86 -11.87 -0.65
C LEU A 57 4.14 -11.03 -0.62
N TYR A 58 5.29 -11.58 -1.03
CA TYR A 58 6.54 -10.82 -1.09
C TYR A 58 6.48 -9.66 -2.09
N ALA A 59 5.88 -9.89 -3.27
CA ALA A 59 5.67 -8.83 -4.25
C ALA A 59 4.79 -7.70 -3.70
N ALA A 60 3.67 -8.05 -3.07
CA ALA A 60 2.77 -7.06 -2.45
C ALA A 60 3.46 -6.27 -1.33
N MET A 61 4.25 -6.93 -0.49
CA MET A 61 4.99 -6.27 0.59
C MET A 61 6.08 -5.34 0.05
N ALA A 62 6.80 -5.74 -1.01
CA ALA A 62 7.80 -4.89 -1.65
C ALA A 62 7.17 -3.63 -2.25
N LEU A 63 6.04 -3.78 -2.95
CA LEU A 63 5.30 -2.65 -3.53
C LEU A 63 4.73 -1.71 -2.45
N ALA A 64 4.18 -2.25 -1.37
CA ALA A 64 3.69 -1.45 -0.25
C ALA A 64 4.83 -0.70 0.47
N ALA A 65 6.01 -1.32 0.59
CA ALA A 65 7.19 -0.65 1.14
C ALA A 65 7.67 0.49 0.24
N LEU A 66 7.70 0.28 -1.09
CA LEU A 66 8.03 1.33 -2.05
C LEU A 66 7.03 2.49 -2.00
N LEU A 67 5.74 2.19 -1.86
CA LEU A 67 4.71 3.20 -1.67
C LEU A 67 4.96 4.00 -0.38
N ALA A 68 5.26 3.32 0.74
CA ALA A 68 5.59 3.98 2.00
C ALA A 68 6.79 4.93 1.84
N LEU A 69 7.85 4.50 1.16
CA LEU A 69 9.00 5.36 0.86
C LEU A 69 8.61 6.58 0.00
N GLY A 70 7.75 6.38 -1.01
CA GLY A 70 7.24 7.48 -1.84
C GLY A 70 6.38 8.49 -1.07
N THR A 71 5.74 8.07 0.01
CA THR A 71 4.93 8.95 0.88
C THR A 71 5.76 9.73 1.91
N LEU A 72 7.05 9.40 2.11
CA LEU A 72 7.94 10.12 3.04
C LEU A 72 8.03 11.62 2.74
N ARG A 73 7.93 12.01 1.45
CA ARG A 73 7.91 13.42 1.04
C ARG A 73 6.82 14.24 1.76
N GLY A 74 5.65 13.66 2.01
CA GLY A 74 4.57 14.33 2.73
C GLY A 74 4.84 14.46 4.23
N ILE A 75 5.59 13.52 4.81
CA ILE A 75 6.04 13.61 6.20
C ILE A 75 7.07 14.73 6.34
N PHE A 76 8.06 14.80 5.45
CA PHE A 76 9.03 15.89 5.46
C PHE A 76 8.36 17.26 5.25
N GLY A 77 7.32 17.34 4.42
CA GLY A 77 6.51 18.55 4.27
C GLY A 77 5.82 18.99 5.57
N LEU A 78 5.21 18.05 6.32
CA LEU A 78 4.60 18.36 7.63
C LEU A 78 5.62 18.82 8.67
N LEU A 79 6.76 18.15 8.73
CA LEU A 79 7.83 18.52 9.66
C LEU A 79 8.45 19.88 9.31
N GLY A 80 8.38 20.30 8.05
CA GLY A 80 8.73 21.64 7.58
C GLY A 80 7.67 22.72 7.87
N GLY A 81 6.53 22.36 8.48
CA GLY A 81 5.46 23.29 8.83
C GLY A 81 4.36 23.47 7.77
N GLU A 82 4.42 22.74 6.65
CA GLU A 82 3.39 22.81 5.61
C GLU A 82 2.22 21.89 5.96
N VAL A 83 1.18 22.44 6.56
CA VAL A 83 -0.06 21.69 6.82
C VAL A 83 -0.97 21.80 5.60
N SER A 84 -0.90 20.81 4.71
CA SER A 84 -1.75 20.70 3.53
C SER A 84 -2.54 19.39 3.54
N THR A 85 -3.68 19.36 2.85
CA THR A 85 -4.49 18.13 2.66
C THR A 85 -3.67 17.02 2.00
N ALA A 86 -2.77 17.37 1.08
CA ALA A 86 -1.88 16.41 0.44
C ALA A 86 -0.93 15.76 1.44
N ASN A 87 -0.42 16.54 2.38
CA ASN A 87 0.45 16.04 3.43
C ASN A 87 -0.28 15.08 4.38
N ALA A 88 -1.51 15.41 4.78
CA ALA A 88 -2.35 14.51 5.58
C ALA A 88 -2.64 13.18 4.87
N ILE A 89 -2.96 13.22 3.56
CA ILE A 89 -3.16 12.02 2.75
C ILE A 89 -1.89 11.18 2.67
N ASN A 90 -0.73 11.80 2.43
CA ASN A 90 0.56 11.09 2.39
C ASN A 90 0.89 10.42 3.73
N SER A 91 0.62 11.08 4.87
CA SER A 91 0.84 10.48 6.19
C SER A 91 -0.08 9.29 6.45
N ALA A 92 -1.36 9.41 6.10
CA ALA A 92 -2.31 8.31 6.23
C ALA A 92 -1.89 7.10 5.38
N LEU A 93 -1.50 7.35 4.12
CA LEU A 93 -0.98 6.32 3.22
C LEU A 93 0.29 5.66 3.75
N PHE A 94 1.20 6.43 4.34
CA PHE A 94 2.39 5.91 4.99
C PHE A 94 2.03 4.94 6.11
N VAL A 95 1.19 5.37 7.06
CA VAL A 95 0.76 4.54 8.20
C VAL A 95 0.10 3.26 7.72
N VAL A 96 -0.85 3.37 6.80
CA VAL A 96 -1.60 2.23 6.26
C VAL A 96 -0.66 1.25 5.53
N SER A 97 0.33 1.76 4.77
CA SER A 97 1.34 0.94 4.09
C SER A 97 2.30 0.24 5.06
N VAL A 98 2.76 0.94 6.10
CA VAL A 98 3.63 0.36 7.14
C VAL A 98 2.90 -0.73 7.92
N VAL A 99 1.64 -0.49 8.30
CA VAL A 99 0.80 -1.49 8.98
C VAL A 99 0.64 -2.73 8.11
N PHE A 100 0.37 -2.56 6.81
CA PHE A 100 0.25 -3.68 5.88
C PHE A 100 1.54 -4.50 5.78
N VAL A 101 2.69 -3.85 5.64
CA VAL A 101 4.00 -4.52 5.61
C VAL A 101 4.26 -5.24 6.93
N ALA A 102 3.97 -4.62 8.08
CA ALA A 102 4.15 -5.24 9.39
C ALA A 102 3.28 -6.50 9.57
N LEU A 103 2.02 -6.46 9.13
CA LEU A 103 1.12 -7.62 9.12
C LEU A 103 1.65 -8.73 8.20
N GLY A 104 2.16 -8.36 7.01
CA GLY A 104 2.82 -9.30 6.09
C GLY A 104 4.02 -10.00 6.71
N VAL A 105 4.92 -9.25 7.37
CA VAL A 105 6.07 -9.80 8.09
C VAL A 105 5.63 -10.72 9.23
N ALA A 106 4.59 -10.32 9.99
CA ALA A 106 4.07 -11.14 11.08
C ALA A 106 3.51 -12.48 10.58
N GLU A 107 2.81 -12.49 9.44
CA GLU A 107 2.33 -13.71 8.80
C GLU A 107 3.48 -14.62 8.37
N VAL A 108 4.50 -14.07 7.70
CA VAL A 108 5.67 -14.84 7.27
C VAL A 108 6.37 -15.48 8.47
N ARG A 109 6.49 -14.75 9.59
CA ARG A 109 7.04 -15.27 10.85
C ARG A 109 6.16 -16.32 11.53
N ARG A 110 4.84 -16.29 11.33
CA ARG A 110 3.91 -17.31 11.85
C ARG A 110 3.98 -18.59 11.02
N GLY A 111 4.04 -18.45 9.69
CA GLY A 111 4.21 -19.57 8.77
C GLY A 111 5.50 -20.36 9.03
N SER A 112 6.60 -19.68 9.38
CA SER A 112 7.88 -20.34 9.71
C SER A 112 7.93 -21.01 11.10
N ARG A 113 6.94 -20.75 11.97
CA ARG A 113 6.84 -21.37 13.31
C ARG A 113 5.98 -22.63 13.35
N GLY A 114 5.13 -22.87 12.36
CA GLY A 114 4.25 -24.05 12.29
C GLY A 114 4.90 -25.30 11.69
N THR A 115 6.17 -25.23 11.27
CA THR A 115 6.93 -26.36 10.70
C THR A 115 8.03 -26.87 11.64
N ARG A 116 7.87 -26.66 12.95
CA ARG A 116 8.74 -27.25 13.98
C ARG A 116 7.93 -28.18 14.87
#